data_AF-A0A381U122-F1
#
_entry.id   AF-A0A381U122-F1
#
_cell.length_a   1.000
_cell.length_b   1.000
_cell.length_c   1.000
_cell.angle_alpha   90.00
_cell.angle_beta   90.00
_cell.angle_gamma   90.00
#
_symmetry.space_group_name_H-M   'P 1'
#
loop_
_entity.id
_entity.type
_entity.pdbx_description
1 polymer ?
#
loop_
_entity_poly.entity_id
_entity_poly.type
_entity_poly.pdbx_seq_one_letter_code
_entity_poly.pdbx_strand_id
1 'polypeptide(L)'
;MNSNQLITVIDNQADLIEKLKEENVLLRTNSKKFRESHRILKEHDYYVICSIDPLKVLSVKNVPSDGLLGYSKNEFVKNSFNWDDTKMFRKRDVKKIDEEHQERISYALDLGLEHFDIRLNIPFICKDKTYSWAYYVSFYDMMTNKVKMYVRFLPPINDSIIN
;
A
#
# COMPACT_ATOMS: atom_id res chain seq x y z
N MET A 1 -41.89 -5.33 -33.39
CA MET A 1 -41.05 -6.13 -32.48
C MET A 1 -41.93 -7.15 -31.80
N ASN A 2 -41.53 -8.42 -31.79
CA ASN A 2 -42.29 -9.46 -31.09
C ASN A 2 -42.06 -9.33 -29.58
N SER A 3 -43.06 -9.59 -28.73
CA SER A 3 -42.98 -9.35 -27.27
C SER A 3 -41.74 -9.96 -26.63
N ASN A 4 -41.36 -11.16 -27.07
CA ASN A 4 -40.16 -11.87 -26.59
C ASN A 4 -38.85 -11.12 -26.92
N GLN A 5 -38.76 -10.47 -28.07
CA GLN A 5 -37.58 -9.66 -28.43
C GLN A 5 -37.47 -8.41 -27.56
N LEU A 6 -38.61 -7.82 -27.17
CA LEU A 6 -38.63 -6.67 -26.27
C LEU A 6 -38.17 -7.06 -24.86
N ILE A 7 -38.63 -8.20 -24.34
CA ILE A 7 -38.22 -8.73 -23.03
C ILE A 7 -36.70 -8.97 -23.01
N THR A 8 -36.16 -9.65 -24.03
CA THR A 8 -34.70 -9.89 -24.12
C THR A 8 -33.89 -8.59 -24.17
N VAL A 9 -34.39 -7.56 -24.88
CA VAL A 9 -33.72 -6.25 -24.91
C VAL A 9 -33.74 -5.59 -23.54
N ILE A 10 -34.86 -5.68 -22.80
CA ILE A 10 -34.99 -5.13 -21.44
C ILE A 10 -34.03 -5.86 -20.49
N ASP A 11 -33.97 -7.20 -20.55
CA ASP A 11 -33.08 -8.00 -19.70
C ASP A 11 -31.60 -7.65 -19.97
N ASN A 12 -31.20 -7.57 -21.25
CA ASN A 12 -29.85 -7.18 -21.64
C ASN A 12 -29.49 -5.75 -21.17
N GLN A 13 -30.46 -4.82 -21.20
CA GLN A 13 -30.27 -3.46 -20.70
C GLN A 13 -30.12 -3.43 -19.18
N ALA A 14 -30.89 -4.24 -18.45
CA ALA A 14 -30.77 -4.37 -17.00
C ALA A 14 -29.38 -4.92 -16.61
N ASP A 15 -28.91 -5.97 -17.27
CA ASP A 15 -27.59 -6.56 -17.04
C ASP A 15 -26.46 -5.58 -17.31
N LEU A 16 -26.56 -4.80 -18.40
CA LEU A 16 -25.58 -3.78 -18.73
C LEU A 16 -25.56 -2.67 -17.67
N ILE A 17 -26.72 -2.25 -17.17
CA ILE A 17 -26.83 -1.24 -16.12
C ILE A 17 -26.14 -1.73 -14.84
N GLU A 18 -26.33 -2.99 -14.43
CA GLU A 18 -25.67 -3.54 -13.24
C GLU A 18 -24.14 -3.58 -13.40
N LYS A 19 -23.63 -4.07 -14.54
CA LYS A 19 -22.18 -4.04 -14.82
C LYS A 19 -21.61 -2.63 -14.77
N LEU A 20 -22.30 -1.66 -15.36
CA LEU A 20 -21.87 -0.25 -15.34
C LEU A 20 -21.88 0.34 -13.92
N LYS A 21 -22.80 -0.09 -13.05
CA LYS A 21 -22.79 0.33 -11.64
C LYS A 21 -21.57 -0.24 -10.92
N GLU A 22 -21.27 -1.52 -11.12
CA GLU A 22 -20.09 -2.18 -10.53
C GLU A 22 -18.79 -1.51 -10.96
N GLU A 23 -18.60 -1.28 -12.27
CA GLU A 23 -17.44 -0.58 -12.80
C GLU A 23 -17.32 0.85 -12.25
N ASN A 24 -18.43 1.58 -12.13
CA ASN A 24 -18.44 2.91 -11.53
C ASN A 24 -18.00 2.90 -10.06
N VAL A 25 -18.42 1.90 -9.28
CA VAL A 25 -17.99 1.74 -7.88
C VAL A 25 -16.48 1.48 -7.81
N LEU A 26 -15.96 0.60 -8.68
CA LEU A 26 -14.52 0.31 -8.76
C LEU A 26 -13.72 1.56 -9.15
N LEU A 27 -14.15 2.28 -10.18
CA LEU A 27 -13.52 3.53 -10.63
C LEU A 27 -13.48 4.59 -9.52
N ARG A 28 -14.61 4.81 -8.84
CA ARG A 28 -14.68 5.75 -7.71
C ARG A 28 -13.72 5.35 -6.59
N THR A 29 -13.64 4.04 -6.30
CA THR A 29 -12.74 3.50 -5.27
C THR A 29 -11.28 3.70 -5.66
N ASN A 30 -10.91 3.40 -6.90
CA ASN A 30 -9.55 3.58 -7.41
C ASN A 30 -9.15 5.06 -7.46
N SER A 31 -10.04 5.95 -7.90
CA SER A 31 -9.81 7.39 -7.88
C SER A 31 -9.58 7.93 -6.46
N LYS A 32 -10.33 7.44 -5.46
CA LYS A 32 -10.08 7.76 -4.05
C LYS A 32 -8.71 7.25 -3.60
N LYS A 33 -8.38 5.98 -3.89
CA LYS A 33 -7.07 5.39 -3.54
C LYS A 33 -5.90 6.15 -4.16
N PHE A 34 -6.04 6.58 -5.41
CA PHE A 34 -5.02 7.38 -6.12
C PHE A 34 -4.79 8.72 -5.43
N ARG A 35 -5.86 9.48 -5.15
CA ARG A 35 -5.77 10.76 -4.42
C ARG A 35 -5.13 10.62 -3.05
N GLU A 36 -5.49 9.57 -2.31
CA GLU A 36 -4.90 9.28 -1.00
C GLU A 36 -3.41 8.94 -1.09
N SER A 37 -2.99 8.18 -2.12
CA SER A 37 -1.56 7.87 -2.34
C SER A 37 -0.75 9.14 -2.62
N HIS A 38 -1.32 10.05 -3.41
CA HIS A 38 -0.75 11.37 -3.67
C HIS A 38 -0.66 12.25 -2.42
N ARG A 39 -1.63 12.12 -1.50
CA ARG A 39 -1.60 12.81 -0.21
C ARG A 39 -0.48 12.26 0.69
N ILE A 40 -0.33 10.94 0.75
CA ILE A 40 0.74 10.27 1.52
C ILE A 40 2.13 10.72 1.05
N LEU A 41 2.34 10.93 -0.25
CA LEU A 41 3.60 11.49 -0.75
C LEU A 41 4.01 12.80 -0.06
N LYS A 42 3.02 13.65 0.25
CA LYS A 42 3.25 14.95 0.90
C LYS A 42 3.25 14.86 2.42
N GLU A 43 2.44 13.97 2.98
CA GLU A 43 2.14 13.90 4.42
C GLU A 43 2.74 12.66 5.12
N HIS A 44 3.72 12.00 4.52
CA HIS A 44 4.37 10.81 5.09
C HIS A 44 5.10 11.15 6.41
N ASP A 45 5.12 10.19 7.33
CA ASP A 45 5.87 10.30 8.59
C ASP A 45 7.35 10.02 8.37
N TYR A 46 7.65 9.01 7.55
CA TYR A 46 9.02 8.68 7.16
C TYR A 46 9.02 7.99 5.79
N TYR A 47 10.19 7.83 5.21
CA TYR A 47 10.33 7.01 4.01
C TYR A 47 11.62 6.20 4.04
N VAL A 48 11.60 5.08 3.32
CA VAL A 48 12.77 4.24 3.09
C VAL A 48 13.10 4.19 1.60
N ILE A 49 14.38 4.06 1.30
CA ILE A 49 14.86 3.76 -0.06
C ILE A 49 15.44 2.35 0.02
N CYS A 50 14.97 1.47 -0.85
CA CYS A 50 15.44 0.09 -0.94
C CYS A 50 15.95 -0.22 -2.36
N SER A 51 16.81 -1.22 -2.49
CA SER A 51 16.98 -1.94 -3.77
C SER A 51 15.75 -2.76 -4.08
N ILE A 52 15.48 -3.03 -5.35
CA ILE A 52 14.32 -3.82 -5.81
C ILE A 52 14.66 -5.31 -5.74
N ASP A 53 15.80 -5.72 -6.32
CA ASP A 53 16.23 -7.12 -6.30
C ASP A 53 17.72 -7.24 -5.94
N PRO A 54 18.07 -7.80 -4.75
CA PRO A 54 17.14 -8.21 -3.68
C PRO A 54 16.54 -6.99 -2.96
N LEU A 55 15.34 -7.16 -2.40
CA LEU A 55 14.69 -6.13 -1.60
C LEU A 55 15.48 -5.87 -0.32
N LYS A 56 16.18 -4.74 -0.27
CA LYS A 56 17.05 -4.40 0.87
C LYS A 56 17.01 -2.91 1.15
N VAL A 57 16.84 -2.56 2.42
CA VAL A 57 16.82 -1.17 2.86
C VAL A 57 18.22 -0.55 2.73
N LEU A 58 18.30 0.51 1.92
CA LEU A 58 19.52 1.29 1.69
C LEU A 58 19.58 2.52 2.58
N SER A 59 18.43 3.15 2.83
CA SER A 59 18.36 4.30 3.73
C SER A 59 16.98 4.49 4.34
N VAL A 60 16.96 5.07 5.54
CA VAL A 60 15.75 5.47 6.27
C VAL A 60 15.84 6.97 6.51
N LYS A 61 14.79 7.72 6.16
CA LYS A 61 14.79 9.17 6.13
C LYS A 61 13.53 9.73 6.81
N ASN A 62 13.61 10.99 7.22
CA ASN A 62 12.51 11.74 7.86
C ASN A 62 12.02 11.21 9.22
N VAL A 63 12.74 10.28 9.85
CA VAL A 63 12.44 9.88 11.24
C VAL A 63 12.71 11.07 12.18
N PRO A 64 11.69 11.53 12.95
CA PRO A 64 11.81 12.59 13.96
C PRO A 64 12.87 12.28 15.03
N SER A 65 13.37 13.32 15.72
CA SER A 65 14.39 13.17 16.76
C SER A 65 13.90 12.42 18.00
N ASP A 66 12.64 12.62 18.36
CA ASP A 66 11.91 11.89 19.40
C ASP A 66 11.56 10.45 18.99
N GLY A 67 11.60 10.16 17.69
CA GLY A 67 11.36 8.83 17.13
C GLY A 67 9.91 8.58 16.75
N LEU A 68 9.52 7.31 16.60
CA LEU A 68 8.21 6.90 16.09
C LEU A 68 7.75 5.63 16.82
N LEU A 69 6.44 5.48 17.03
CA LEU A 69 5.81 4.30 17.65
C LEU A 69 6.37 3.93 19.04
N GLY A 70 6.83 4.93 19.80
CA GLY A 70 7.47 4.76 21.10
C GLY A 70 8.93 4.30 21.05
N TYR A 71 9.49 4.04 19.86
CA TYR A 71 10.92 3.80 19.68
C TYR A 71 11.67 5.11 19.51
N SER A 72 12.86 5.22 20.10
CA SER A 72 13.77 6.32 19.78
C SER A 72 14.16 6.29 18.31
N LYS A 73 14.61 7.42 17.75
CA LYS A 73 15.09 7.51 16.36
C LYS A 73 16.07 6.39 15.98
N ASN A 74 17.06 6.14 16.83
CA ASN A 74 18.09 5.12 16.57
C ASN A 74 17.52 3.70 16.59
N GLU A 75 16.65 3.39 17.56
CA GLU A 75 15.96 2.11 17.62
C GLU A 75 15.06 1.90 16.39
N PHE A 76 14.27 2.92 16.03
CA PHE A 76 13.35 2.86 14.89
C PHE A 76 14.09 2.66 13.56
N VAL A 77 15.16 3.41 13.34
CA VAL A 77 16.00 3.28 12.13
C VAL A 77 16.65 1.90 12.08
N LYS A 78 17.23 1.43 13.20
CA LYS A 78 17.84 0.09 13.28
C LYS A 78 16.81 -1.01 13.01
N ASN A 79 15.59 -0.87 13.52
CA ASN A 79 14.51 -1.79 13.23
C ASN A 79 14.14 -1.74 11.73
N SER A 80 13.96 -0.55 11.17
CA SER A 80 13.61 -0.40 9.75
C SER A 80 14.62 -1.08 8.82
N PHE A 81 15.92 -1.03 9.14
CA PHE A 81 16.97 -1.72 8.37
C PHE A 81 16.93 -3.26 8.46
N ASN A 82 16.43 -3.81 9.56
CA ASN A 82 16.43 -5.26 9.84
C ASN A 82 15.00 -5.81 9.89
N TRP A 83 14.11 -5.28 9.05
CA TRP A 83 12.66 -5.44 9.17
C TRP A 83 12.15 -6.89 9.26
N ASP A 84 12.95 -7.86 8.79
CA ASP A 84 12.75 -9.30 8.80
C ASP A 84 12.99 -9.95 10.18
N ASP A 85 13.84 -9.35 11.00
CA ASP A 85 14.24 -9.87 12.32
C ASP A 85 13.97 -8.89 13.48
N THR A 86 13.10 -7.90 13.27
CA THR A 86 12.71 -6.97 14.36
C THR A 86 11.48 -7.40 15.13
N LYS A 87 11.27 -6.71 16.26
CA LYS A 87 10.00 -6.71 17.00
C LYS A 87 8.96 -5.72 16.45
N MET A 88 9.33 -4.84 15.51
CA MET A 88 8.48 -3.79 14.95
C MET A 88 7.55 -4.31 13.85
N PHE A 89 7.89 -5.45 13.25
CA PHE A 89 7.10 -6.09 12.21
C PHE A 89 6.78 -7.54 12.58
N ARG A 90 5.61 -8.02 12.18
CA ARG A 90 5.29 -9.44 12.27
C ARG A 90 5.90 -10.15 11.07
N LYS A 91 6.61 -11.26 11.30
CA LYS A 91 7.24 -12.05 10.23
C LYS A 91 6.28 -12.44 9.10
N ARG A 92 5.03 -12.78 9.44
CA ARG A 92 4.00 -13.11 8.43
C ARG A 92 3.64 -11.93 7.52
N ASP A 93 3.63 -10.71 8.07
CA ASP A 93 3.24 -9.51 7.34
C ASP A 93 4.41 -9.04 6.48
N VAL A 94 5.65 -9.20 6.95
CA VAL A 94 6.88 -9.01 6.14
C VAL A 94 6.90 -9.96 4.95
N LYS A 95 6.69 -11.26 5.17
CA LYS A 95 6.64 -12.26 4.09
C LYS A 95 5.61 -11.91 3.02
N LYS A 96 4.44 -11.42 3.44
CA LYS A 96 3.40 -10.97 2.50
C LYS A 96 3.86 -9.77 1.68
N ILE A 97 4.56 -8.81 2.28
CA ILE A 97 5.12 -7.66 1.55
C ILE A 97 6.12 -8.15 0.51
N ASP A 98 7.00 -9.08 0.87
CA ASP A 98 8.00 -9.63 -0.04
C ASP A 98 7.34 -10.35 -1.22
N GLU A 99 6.31 -11.18 -0.97
CA GLU A 99 5.54 -11.85 -2.02
C GLU A 99 4.86 -10.85 -2.96
N GLU A 100 4.17 -9.84 -2.40
CA GLU A 100 3.49 -8.77 -3.12
C GLU A 100 4.45 -7.85 -3.90
N HIS A 101 5.70 -7.75 -3.45
CA HIS A 101 6.77 -7.02 -4.10
C HIS A 101 7.29 -7.81 -5.31
N GLN A 102 7.64 -9.08 -5.10
CA GLN A 102 8.15 -9.98 -6.14
C GLN A 102 7.15 -10.19 -7.28
N GLU A 103 5.88 -10.43 -6.94
CA GLU A 103 4.82 -10.63 -7.94
C GLU A 103 4.71 -9.41 -8.88
N ARG A 104 4.68 -8.21 -8.31
CA ARG A 104 4.51 -6.99 -9.10
C ARG A 104 5.76 -6.60 -9.89
N ILE A 105 6.96 -6.93 -9.41
CA ILE A 105 8.18 -6.81 -10.21
C ILE A 105 8.11 -7.75 -11.40
N SER A 106 7.69 -9.00 -11.20
CA SER A 106 7.52 -9.97 -12.30
C SER A 106 6.60 -9.40 -13.37
N TYR A 107 5.43 -8.87 -13.00
CA TYR A 107 4.52 -8.23 -13.95
C TYR A 107 5.14 -7.01 -14.64
N ALA A 108 5.88 -6.18 -13.91
CA ALA A 108 6.54 -5.01 -14.49
C ALA A 108 7.59 -5.41 -15.53
N LEU A 109 8.36 -6.47 -15.28
CA LEU A 109 9.32 -7.02 -16.23
C LEU A 109 8.62 -7.59 -17.47
N ASP A 110 7.56 -8.39 -17.27
CA ASP A 110 6.78 -8.99 -18.36
C ASP A 110 6.13 -7.93 -19.27
N LEU A 111 5.69 -6.81 -18.69
CA LEU A 111 5.05 -5.70 -19.39
C LEU A 111 6.04 -4.64 -19.90
N GLY A 112 7.34 -4.76 -19.57
CA GLY A 112 8.36 -3.77 -19.94
C GLY A 112 8.17 -2.41 -19.28
N LEU A 113 7.66 -2.36 -18.03
CA LEU A 113 7.44 -1.13 -17.27
C LEU A 113 8.74 -0.64 -16.63
N GLU A 114 9.14 0.59 -16.96
CA GLU A 114 10.29 1.27 -16.33
C GLU A 114 9.96 1.78 -14.92
N HIS A 115 8.70 2.20 -14.73
CA HIS A 115 8.22 2.83 -13.50
C HIS A 115 6.81 2.35 -13.14
N PHE A 116 6.59 2.10 -11.86
CA PHE A 116 5.25 1.78 -11.33
C PHE A 116 5.18 2.09 -9.84
N ASP A 117 3.95 2.18 -9.32
CA ASP A 117 3.69 2.39 -7.91
C ASP A 117 2.81 1.29 -7.31
N ILE A 118 3.02 1.05 -6.02
CA ILE A 118 2.31 0.04 -5.24
C ILE A 118 1.84 0.66 -3.94
N ARG A 119 0.59 0.37 -3.60
CA ARG A 119 0.04 0.68 -2.28
C ARG A 119 -0.25 -0.58 -1.47
N LEU A 120 0.29 -0.63 -0.26
CA LEU A 120 0.01 -1.66 0.74
C LEU A 120 -0.41 -1.02 2.06
N ASN A 121 -1.08 -1.81 2.90
CA ASN A 121 -1.37 -1.46 4.28
C ASN A 121 -0.65 -2.47 5.17
N ILE A 122 0.17 -1.98 6.10
CA ILE A 122 1.03 -2.84 6.92
C ILE A 122 0.85 -2.47 8.39
N PRO A 123 0.62 -3.46 9.28
CA PRO A 123 0.62 -3.22 10.72
C PRO A 123 2.06 -3.16 11.25
N PHE A 124 2.33 -2.14 12.06
CA PHE A 124 3.53 -2.02 12.87
C PHE A 124 3.20 -2.39 14.31
N ILE A 125 4.16 -3.00 15.00
CA ILE A 125 4.13 -3.23 16.44
C ILE A 125 4.84 -2.06 17.11
N CYS A 126 4.12 -1.34 17.95
CA CYS A 126 4.66 -0.27 18.79
C CYS A 126 5.53 -0.84 19.93
N LYS A 127 6.36 -0.01 20.56
CA LYS A 127 7.24 -0.45 21.67
C LYS A 127 6.48 -1.00 22.87
N ASP A 128 5.27 -0.51 23.10
CA ASP A 128 4.34 -0.99 24.13
C ASP A 128 3.54 -2.25 23.73
N LYS A 129 3.84 -2.83 22.57
CA LYS A 129 3.18 -4.00 21.95
C LYS A 129 1.78 -3.74 21.39
N THR A 130 1.33 -2.50 21.32
CA THR A 130 0.13 -2.13 20.55
C THR A 130 0.39 -2.18 19.04
N TYR A 131 -0.66 -2.08 18.24
CA TYR A 131 -0.56 -2.07 16.78
C TYR A 131 -0.89 -0.69 16.22
N SER A 132 -0.06 -0.23 15.30
CA SER A 132 -0.34 0.94 14.47
C SER A 132 -0.40 0.52 13.02
N TRP A 133 -1.50 0.82 12.33
CA TRP A 133 -1.59 0.59 10.90
C TRP A 133 -0.88 1.71 10.15
N ALA A 134 -0.23 1.37 9.05
CA ALA A 134 0.35 2.37 8.16
C ALA A 134 -0.06 2.13 6.71
N TYR A 135 -0.26 3.23 5.99
CA TYR A 135 -0.22 3.21 4.53
C TYR A 135 1.22 3.21 4.05
N TYR A 136 1.47 2.35 3.07
CA TYR A 136 2.75 2.16 2.41
C TYR A 136 2.55 2.46 0.93
N VAL A 137 3.23 3.49 0.41
CA VAL A 137 3.20 3.82 -1.03
C VAL A 137 4.61 3.73 -1.57
N SER A 138 4.83 2.77 -2.45
CA SER A 138 6.13 2.40 -2.99
C SER A 138 6.22 2.82 -4.45
N PHE A 139 7.27 3.55 -4.82
CA PHE A 139 7.55 3.99 -6.18
C PHE A 139 8.79 3.28 -6.68
N TYR A 140 8.63 2.52 -7.75
CA TYR A 140 9.67 1.68 -8.33
C TYR A 140 10.27 2.38 -9.53
N ASP A 141 11.59 2.36 -9.55
CA ASP A 141 12.41 2.77 -10.67
C ASP A 141 13.27 1.56 -11.05
N MET A 142 12.80 0.83 -12.05
CA MET A 142 13.45 -0.39 -12.54
C MET A 142 14.79 -0.05 -13.20
N MET A 143 14.92 1.14 -13.77
CA MET A 143 16.15 1.60 -14.43
C MET A 143 17.28 1.83 -13.43
N THR A 144 16.96 2.29 -12.22
CA THR A 144 17.96 2.53 -11.17
C THR A 144 18.00 1.44 -10.08
N ASN A 145 17.21 0.37 -10.22
CA ASN A 145 17.03 -0.70 -9.22
C ASN A 145 16.70 -0.12 -7.83
N LYS A 146 15.81 0.88 -7.78
CA LYS A 146 15.43 1.55 -6.55
C LYS A 146 13.93 1.61 -6.37
N VAL A 147 13.50 1.32 -5.15
CA VAL A 147 12.14 1.57 -4.70
C VAL A 147 12.16 2.56 -3.55
N LYS A 148 11.35 3.61 -3.66
CA LYS A 148 11.14 4.59 -2.60
C LYS A 148 9.79 4.36 -1.96
N MET A 149 9.80 4.04 -0.69
CA MET A 149 8.62 3.61 0.04
C MET A 149 8.27 4.64 1.12
N TYR A 150 7.14 5.32 0.92
CA TYR A 150 6.62 6.35 1.80
C TYR A 150 5.63 5.75 2.77
N VAL A 151 5.78 6.09 4.05
CA VAL A 151 4.99 5.50 5.13
C VAL A 151 4.22 6.59 5.86
N ARG A 152 2.93 6.38 6.03
CA ARG A 152 2.05 7.25 6.81
C ARG A 152 1.25 6.40 7.81
N PHE A 153 1.48 6.61 9.09
CA PHE A 153 0.72 5.97 10.15
C PHE A 153 -0.71 6.48 10.15
N LEU A 154 -1.63 5.54 10.30
CA LEU A 154 -3.02 5.84 10.49
C LEU A 154 -3.25 6.29 11.92
N PRO A 155 -4.15 7.27 12.13
CA PRO A 155 -4.62 7.57 13.48
C PRO A 155 -5.21 6.30 14.10
N PRO A 156 -5.16 6.18 15.45
CA PRO A 156 -5.84 5.10 16.14
C PRO A 156 -7.28 5.02 15.67
N ILE A 157 -7.74 3.82 15.35
CA ILE A 157 -9.16 3.60 15.09
C ILE A 157 -9.85 3.84 16.43
N ASN A 158 -10.56 4.96 16.54
CA ASN A 158 -11.45 5.19 17.67
C ASN A 158 -12.64 4.26 17.46
N ASP A 159 -12.68 3.13 18.16
CA ASP A 159 -13.80 2.18 18.15
C ASP A 159 -15.10 2.80 18.71
N SER A 160 -15.07 4.06 19.16
CA SER A 160 -16.22 4.81 19.66
C SER A 160 -17.24 5.26 18.59
N ILE A 161 -17.00 4.98 17.30
CA ILE A 161 -17.95 5.31 16.20
C ILE A 161 -18.71 4.06 15.72
N ILE A 162 -18.49 2.89 16.33
CA ILE A 162 -19.33 1.71 16.10
C ILE A 162 -20.21 1.51 17.32
N ASN A 163 -21.25 2.34 17.44
CA ASN A 163 -22.45 2.08 18.26
C ASN A 163 -23.67 2.64 17.53
#